data_AF-A0A7M1QGS7-F1
#
_entry.id   AF-A0A7M1QGS7-F1
#
_cell.length_a   1.000
_cell.length_b   1.000
_cell.length_c   1.000
_cell.angle_alpha   90.00
_cell.angle_beta   90.00
_cell.angle_gamma   90.00
#
_symmetry.space_group_name_H-M   'P 1'
#
loop_
_entity.id
_entity.type
_entity.pdbx_description
1 polymer ?
#
loop_
_entity_poly.entity_id
_entity_poly.type
_entity_poly.pdbx_seq_one_letter_code
_entity_poly.pdbx_strand_id
1 'polypeptide(L)' 'MRQAIVSYHRDDENHWVAELACGHNQHVRHQPPWTERPWVTTEAGRRSRLGLELECVKCDRGEPRDNP' A
#
# COMPACT_ATOMS: atom_id res chain seq x y z
N MET A 1 -4.18 8.01 -9.94
CA MET A 1 -2.82 7.93 -10.54
C MET A 1 -2.22 6.64 -10.06
N ARG A 2 -1.65 5.84 -10.96
CA ARG A 2 -1.11 4.52 -10.63
C ARG A 2 0.35 4.61 -10.19
N GLN A 3 0.66 4.00 -9.05
CA GLN A 3 1.98 4.04 -8.45
C GLN A 3 2.39 2.65 -7.97
N ALA A 4 3.61 2.24 -8.32
CA ALA A 4 4.15 0.94 -7.95
C ALA A 4 4.39 0.84 -6.44
N ILE A 5 4.11 -0.32 -5.85
CA ILE A 5 4.49 -0.61 -4.47
C ILE A 5 6.00 -0.85 -4.41
N VAL A 6 6.70 -0.11 -3.55
CA VAL A 6 8.16 -0.20 -3.38
C VAL A 6 8.55 -0.89 -2.07
N SER A 7 7.72 -0.77 -1.04
CA SER A 7 7.98 -1.34 0.29
C SER A 7 6.68 -1.52 1.07
N TYR A 8 6.79 -2.18 2.22
CA TYR A 8 5.70 -2.32 3.19
C TYR A 8 6.20 -2.10 4.60
N HIS A 9 5.38 -1.47 5.43
CA HIS A 9 5.57 -1.43 6.87
C HIS A 9 4.25 -1.69 7.60
N ARG A 10 4.32 -1.76 8.92
CA ARG A 10 3.15 -1.76 9.79
C ARG A 10 3.10 -0.43 10.51
N ASP A 11 1.91 0.16 10.57
CA ASP A 11 1.68 1.36 11.38
C ASP A 11 1.59 1.02 12.87
N ASP A 12 1.34 2.03 13.71
CA ASP A 12 1.25 1.89 15.16
C ASP A 12 0.09 0.99 15.60
N GLU A 13 -0.94 0.84 14.76
CA GLU A 13 -2.06 -0.09 14.96
C GLU A 13 -1.77 -1.50 14.40
N ASN A 14 -0.54 -1.75 13.97
CA ASN A 14 -0.08 -3.01 13.40
C ASN A 14 -0.78 -3.39 12.07
N HIS A 15 -1.34 -2.39 11.36
CA HIS A 15 -1.94 -2.57 10.04
C HIS A 15 -0.89 -2.45 8.93
N TRP A 16 -1.00 -3.30 7.90
CA TRP A 16 -0.11 -3.24 6.74
C TRP A 16 -0.36 -2.01 5.87
N VAL A 17 0.72 -1.29 5.61
CA VAL A 17 0.81 -0.12 4.74
C VAL A 17 1.77 -0.43 3.61
N ALA A 18 1.33 -0.16 2.38
CA ALA A 18 2.19 -0.17 1.19
C ALA A 18 2.76 1.23 0.98
N GLU A 19 4.08 1.31 0.84
CA GLU A 19 4.77 2.52 0.42
C GLU A 19 4.81 2.53 -1.11
N LEU A 20 4.36 3.62 -1.71
CA LEU A 20 4.27 3.76 -3.16
C LEU A 20 5.45 4.57 -3.71
N ALA A 21 5.80 4.35 -4.97
CA ALA A 21 6.91 5.02 -5.64
C ALA A 21 6.80 6.57 -5.66
N CYS A 22 5.58 7.11 -5.53
CA CYS A 22 5.35 8.55 -5.42
C CYS A 22 5.71 9.15 -4.05
N GLY A 23 6.01 8.33 -3.03
CA GLY A 23 6.24 8.77 -1.64
C GLY A 23 4.97 8.85 -0.78
N HIS A 24 3.82 8.40 -1.28
CA HIS A 24 2.60 8.25 -0.49
C HIS A 24 2.44 6.82 0.02
N ASN A 25 1.70 6.70 1.12
CA ASN A 25 1.39 5.46 1.80
C ASN A 25 -0.08 5.07 1.59
N GLN A 26 -0.33 3.78 1.43
CA GLN A 26 -1.67 3.24 1.25
C GLN A 26 -1.89 2.02 2.14
N HIS A 27 -2.92 2.04 2.98
CA HIS A 27 -3.32 0.86 3.75
C HIS A 27 -3.80 -0.26 2.83
N VAL A 28 -3.27 -1.47 3.04
CA VAL A 28 -3.53 -2.64 2.19
C VAL A 28 -4.14 -3.79 2.99
N ARG A 29 -5.22 -3.50 3.73
CA ARG A 29 -5.87 -4.44 4.66
C ARG A 29 -6.57 -5.59 3.93
N HIS A 30 -6.57 -6.77 4.53
CA HIS A 30 -7.42 -7.90 4.14
C HIS A 30 -8.53 -8.04 5.18
N GLN A 31 -9.73 -7.56 4.84
CA GLN A 31 -10.91 -7.55 5.72
C GLN A 31 -12.14 -8.03 4.92
N PRO A 32 -12.26 -9.33 4.62
CA PRO A 32 -13.48 -9.87 4.02
C PRO A 32 -14.71 -9.60 4.91
N PRO A 33 -15.89 -9.33 4.32
CA PRO A 33 -16.18 -9.27 2.88
C PRO A 33 -15.83 -7.93 2.22
N TRP A 34 -15.33 -6.95 2.97
CA TRP A 34 -15.15 -5.58 2.52
C TRP A 34 -13.91 -5.35 1.64
N THR A 35 -12.82 -6.06 1.91
CA THR A 35 -11.56 -5.91 1.15
C THR A 35 -10.80 -7.23 1.06
N GLU A 36 -10.70 -7.77 -0.15
CA GLU A 36 -9.98 -9.02 -0.41
C GLU A 36 -8.55 -8.77 -0.92
N ARG A 37 -7.61 -8.66 0.02
CA ARG A 37 -6.15 -8.64 -0.28
C ARG A 37 -5.40 -9.80 0.39
N PRO A 38 -5.73 -11.07 0.08
CA PRO A 38 -5.14 -12.23 0.80
C PRO A 38 -3.61 -12.26 0.74
N TRP A 39 -3.03 -11.69 -0.32
CA TRP A 39 -1.59 -11.54 -0.50
C TRP A 39 -0.91 -10.73 0.63
N VAL A 40 -1.62 -9.86 1.35
CA VAL A 40 -1.01 -9.06 2.44
C VAL A 40 -0.72 -9.90 3.68
N THR A 41 -1.40 -11.03 3.84
CA THR A 41 -1.37 -11.82 5.09
C THR A 41 -0.05 -12.55 5.32
N THR A 42 0.73 -12.78 4.26
CA THR A 42 2.02 -13.48 4.33
C THR A 42 3.14 -12.60 3.78
N GLU A 43 4.36 -12.81 4.25
CA GLU A 43 5.52 -12.09 3.72
C GLU A 43 5.77 -12.42 2.25
N ALA A 44 5.69 -13.70 1.87
CA ALA A 44 5.83 -14.12 0.48
C ALA A 44 4.78 -13.46 -0.43
N GLY A 45 3.53 -13.36 0.04
CA GLY A 45 2.47 -12.67 -0.67
C GLY A 45 2.77 -11.18 -0.87
N ARG A 46 3.21 -10.46 0.17
CA ARG A 46 3.62 -9.04 0.04
C ARG A 46 4.78 -8.88 -0.93
N ARG A 47 5.84 -9.71 -0.80
CA ARG A 47 6.99 -9.70 -1.71
C ARG A 47 6.60 -9.92 -3.16
N SER A 48 5.64 -10.81 -3.42
CA SER A 48 5.13 -11.06 -4.78
C SER A 48 4.41 -9.88 -5.43
N ARG A 49 4.02 -8.87 -4.64
CA ARG A 49 3.30 -7.68 -5.10
C ARG A 49 4.16 -6.42 -5.16
N LEU A 50 5.45 -6.50 -4.84
CA LEU A 50 6.38 -5.41 -5.14
C LEU A 50 6.38 -5.12 -6.64
N GLY A 51 6.35 -3.84 -7.02
CA GLY A 51 6.21 -3.40 -8.40
C GLY A 51 4.77 -3.39 -8.94
N LEU A 52 3.79 -3.98 -8.24
CA LEU A 52 2.38 -3.86 -8.62
C LEU A 52 1.92 -2.41 -8.46
N GLU A 53 1.22 -1.89 -9.46
CA GLU A 53 0.66 -0.54 -9.39
C GLU A 53 -0.69 -0.48 -8.66
N LEU A 54 -0.80 0.42 -7.69
CA LEU A 54 -2.05 0.78 -7.01
C LEU A 54 -2.49 2.20 -7.37
N GLU A 55 -3.80 2.46 -7.31
CA GLU A 55 -4.33 3.81 -7.41
C GLU A 55 -4.00 4.63 -6.15
N CYS A 56 -3.22 5.69 -6.33
CA CYS A 56 -2.90 6.66 -5.30
C CYS A 56 -3.83 7.87 -5.38
N VAL A 57 -4.86 7.89 -4.52
CA VAL A 57 -5.82 9.00 -4.42
C VAL A 57 -5.15 10.30 -3.97
N LYS A 58 -4.09 10.21 -3.16
CA LYS A 58 -3.31 11.38 -2.71
C LYS A 58 -2.62 12.08 -3.88
N CYS A 59 -2.05 11.31 -4.82
CA CYS A 59 -1.53 11.86 -6.07
C CYS A 59 -2.63 12.56 -6.87
N ASP A 60 -3.81 11.95 -7.01
CA ASP A 60 -4.93 12.55 -7.77
C ASP A 60 -5.43 13.86 -7.16
N ARG A 61 -5.27 14.02 -5.84
CA ARG A 61 -5.65 15.23 -5.10
C ARG A 61 -4.51 16.24 -4.95
N GLY A 62 -3.30 15.93 -5.42
CA GLY A 62 -2.13 16.79 -5.24
C GLY A 62 -1.69 16.94 -3.77
N GLU A 63 -1.95 15.93 -2.94
CA GLU A 63 -1.58 15.95 -1.52
C GLU A 63 -0.05 15.82 -1.34
N PRO A 64 0.53 16.41 -0.28
CA PRO A 64 1.94 16.25 0.04
C PRO A 64 2.30 14.79 0.29
N ARG A 65 3.56 14.42 0.04
CA ARG A 65 4.08 13.07 0.28
C ARG A 65 4.07 12.74 1.77
N ASP A 66 3.89 11.46 2.09
CA ASP A 66 3.90 10.99 3.47
C ASP A 66 5.32 10.77 3.98
N ASN A 67 6.24 10.47 3.06
CA ASN A 67 7.66 10.40 3.32
C ASN A 67 8.33 11.68 2.76
N PRO A 68 9.17 12.39 3.55
CA PRO A 68 9.92 13.56 3.07
C PRO A 68 10.94 13.23 1.99
#